data_AF-A0A919D4E9-F1
#
_entry.id   AF-A0A919D4E9-F1
#
_cell.length_a   1.000
_cell.length_b   1.000
_cell.length_c   1.000
_cell.angle_alpha   90.00
_cell.angle_beta   90.00
_cell.angle_gamma   90.00
#
_symmetry.space_group_name_H-M   'P 1'
#
loop_
_entity.id
_entity.type
_entity.pdbx_description
1 polymer ?
#
loop_
_entity_poly.entity_id
_entity_poly.type
_entity_poly.pdbx_seq_one_letter_code
_entity_poly.pdbx_strand_id
1 'polypeptide(L)'
;MEGPAERTFGHVVVDEAQELTAMQWHMVLRRCPSRSMTLVGDFAQAGPTTTAHDWAEALRPHIGTRYALHTLTVSYRSTHEILSAVRALRTRIAPGHAPSRALRHGPVPREFTAGADELADALAAELRSQASAHPGDLLAVVCADTTAARLTAAGIDQRARVVPVSQARGLEFDAVVVIDPPEIVAARPAGERDLYVALTRATKRLCTLHVPPRPAGAHHASH
;
A
#
# COMPACT_ATOMS: atom_id res chain seq x y z
N MET A 1 11.35 17.12 33.63
CA MET A 1 10.68 16.00 34.33
C MET A 1 11.20 14.71 33.72
N GLU A 2 12.38 14.25 34.16
CA GLU A 2 13.06 13.07 33.61
C GLU A 2 13.13 11.99 34.68
N GLY A 3 12.08 11.19 34.79
CA GLY A 3 12.18 9.87 35.42
C GLY A 3 12.68 8.85 34.40
N PRO A 4 13.45 7.82 34.80
CA PRO A 4 13.81 6.73 33.92
C PRO A 4 12.54 6.08 33.38
N ALA A 5 12.56 5.64 32.13
CA ALA A 5 11.48 4.82 31.63
C ALA A 5 11.41 3.54 32.49
N GLU A 6 10.23 3.19 33.02
CA GLU A 6 10.02 2.06 33.95
C GLU A 6 10.59 0.72 33.43
N ARG A 7 10.84 0.60 32.12
CA ARG A 7 11.52 -0.55 31.52
C ARG A 7 12.38 -0.12 30.34
N THR A 8 13.65 -0.51 30.34
CA THR A 8 14.59 -0.40 29.21
C THR A 8 14.83 -1.75 28.56
N PHE A 9 15.11 -1.77 27.26
CA PHE A 9 15.38 -2.95 26.47
C PHE A 9 16.83 -2.96 25.97
N GLY A 10 17.46 -4.14 25.99
CA GLY A 10 18.81 -4.33 25.47
C GLY A 10 18.90 -4.26 23.95
N HIS A 11 17.81 -4.59 23.25
CA HIS A 11 17.65 -4.47 21.81
C HIS A 11 16.19 -4.18 21.45
N VAL A 12 15.95 -3.41 20.39
CA VAL A 12 14.59 -3.13 19.87
C VAL A 12 14.54 -3.42 18.37
N VAL A 13 13.52 -4.17 17.94
CA VAL A 13 13.20 -4.33 16.52
C VAL A 13 11.99 -3.45 16.21
N VAL A 14 12.09 -2.65 15.16
CA VAL A 14 10.98 -1.84 14.66
C VAL A 14 10.73 -2.24 13.22
N ASP A 15 9.54 -2.76 12.97
CA ASP A 15 9.01 -2.96 11.62
C ASP A 15 8.23 -1.72 11.17
N GLU A 16 8.18 -1.49 9.85
CA GLU A 16 7.61 -0.29 9.23
C GLU A 16 8.14 1.03 9.84
N ALA A 17 9.44 1.07 10.18
CA ALA A 17 10.00 2.17 10.96
C ALA A 17 9.99 3.53 10.21
N GLN A 18 9.75 3.53 8.90
CA GLN A 18 9.49 4.76 8.13
C GLN A 18 8.20 5.48 8.57
N GLU A 19 7.27 4.80 9.25
CA GLU A 19 6.02 5.37 9.75
C GLU A 19 6.23 6.16 11.05
N LEU A 20 7.39 6.02 11.70
CA LEU A 20 7.66 6.69 12.98
C LEU A 20 7.87 8.19 12.79
N THR A 21 7.08 8.96 13.53
CA THR A 21 7.28 10.39 13.73
C THR A 21 8.52 10.65 14.60
N ALA A 22 9.05 11.87 14.55
CA ALA A 22 10.18 12.28 15.39
C ALA A 22 9.92 12.01 16.90
N MET A 23 8.70 12.23 17.39
CA MET A 23 8.37 11.98 18.80
C MET A 23 8.34 10.48 19.14
N GLN A 24 7.86 9.65 18.22
CA GLN A 24 7.90 8.19 18.41
C GLN A 24 9.34 7.66 18.40
N TRP A 25 10.23 8.23 17.57
CA TRP A 25 11.67 7.94 17.66
C TRP A 25 12.26 8.29 19.03
N HIS A 26 11.93 9.46 19.60
CA HIS A 26 12.34 9.82 20.95
C HIS A 26 11.85 8.79 21.99
N MET A 27 10.60 8.35 21.87
CA MET A 27 10.04 7.31 22.75
C MET A 27 10.82 5.99 22.65
N VAL A 28 11.12 5.53 21.44
CA VAL A 28 11.90 4.30 21.20
C VAL A 28 13.31 4.40 21.79
N LEU A 29 13.99 5.53 21.57
CA LEU A 29 15.36 5.75 22.07
C LEU A 29 15.43 5.81 23.60
N ARG A 30 14.41 6.39 24.26
CA ARG A 30 14.32 6.38 25.73
C ARG A 30 14.18 4.96 26.29
N ARG A 31 13.60 4.05 25.52
CA ARG A 31 13.44 2.63 25.87
C ARG A 31 14.63 1.76 25.47
N CYS A 32 15.51 2.22 24.58
CA CYS A 32 16.74 1.53 24.21
C CYS A 32 17.98 2.46 24.29
N PRO A 33 18.49 2.75 25.50
CA PRO A 33 19.62 3.66 25.68
C PRO A 33 20.92 3.19 25.00
N SER A 34 21.11 1.88 24.88
CA SER A 34 22.23 1.27 24.15
C SER A 34 22.19 1.56 22.65
N ARG A 35 21.03 1.96 22.12
CA ARG A 35 20.75 2.14 20.69
C ARG A 35 20.99 0.89 19.85
N SER A 36 20.96 -0.28 20.47
CA SER A 36 20.98 -1.56 19.77
C SER A 36 19.61 -1.78 19.13
N MET A 37 19.50 -1.55 17.82
CA MET A 37 18.22 -1.57 17.12
C MET A 37 18.33 -2.25 15.76
N THR A 38 17.27 -2.96 15.37
CA THR A 38 17.06 -3.45 14.00
C THR A 38 15.84 -2.74 13.45
N LEU A 39 16.04 -1.92 12.41
CA LEU A 39 15.00 -1.10 11.82
C LEU A 39 14.71 -1.64 10.41
N VAL A 40 13.45 -1.94 10.14
CA VAL A 40 12.98 -2.47 8.85
C VAL A 40 11.92 -1.54 8.30
N GLY A 41 11.94 -1.31 6.99
CA GLY A 41 11.01 -0.37 6.36
C GLY A 41 11.32 -0.05 4.90
N ASP A 42 10.34 0.57 4.23
CA ASP A 42 10.42 1.02 2.84
C ASP A 42 9.78 2.42 2.70
N PHE A 43 10.58 3.44 2.39
CA PHE A 43 10.07 4.82 2.21
C PHE A 43 9.17 4.99 0.98
N ALA A 44 9.19 4.07 0.02
CA ALA A 44 8.17 4.05 -1.04
C ALA A 44 6.77 3.73 -0.48
N GLN A 45 6.72 3.05 0.67
CA GLN A 45 5.52 2.73 1.43
C GLN A 45 5.43 3.59 2.70
N ALA A 46 5.98 4.80 2.70
CA ALA A 46 5.81 5.74 3.81
C ALA A 46 4.37 6.25 3.91
N GLY A 47 3.90 6.48 5.12
CA GLY A 47 2.56 6.99 5.41
C GLY A 47 2.44 8.50 5.26
N PRO A 48 1.24 9.04 5.45
CA PRO A 48 0.97 10.47 5.30
C PRO A 48 1.63 11.32 6.39
N THR A 49 1.94 10.72 7.55
CA THR A 49 2.58 11.39 8.68
C THR A 49 4.11 11.33 8.61
N THR A 50 4.67 10.58 7.67
CA THR A 50 6.11 10.47 7.47
C THR A 50 6.64 11.74 6.83
N THR A 51 7.51 12.45 7.54
CA THR A 51 8.18 13.65 7.03
C THR A 51 9.52 13.35 6.38
N ALA A 52 10.22 12.31 6.84
CA ALA A 52 11.51 11.93 6.30
C ALA A 52 11.41 11.26 4.93
N HIS A 53 12.36 11.55 4.05
CA HIS A 53 12.42 10.97 2.71
C HIS A 53 13.27 9.70 2.64
N ASP A 54 14.22 9.55 3.56
CA ASP A 54 15.09 8.38 3.66
C ASP A 54 15.55 8.12 5.11
N TRP A 55 16.31 7.03 5.29
CA TRP A 55 16.88 6.65 6.59
C TRP A 55 17.87 7.68 7.13
N ALA A 56 18.62 8.37 6.27
CA ALA A 56 19.58 9.36 6.73
C ALA A 56 18.88 10.56 7.35
N GLU A 57 17.80 11.04 6.74
CA GLU A 57 16.96 12.10 7.30
C GLU A 57 16.24 11.65 8.57
N ALA A 58 15.64 10.46 8.56
CA ALA A 58 14.91 9.94 9.72
C ALA A 58 15.80 9.72 10.95
N LEU A 59 17.04 9.26 10.76
CA LEU A 59 17.91 8.82 11.85
C LEU A 59 18.98 9.85 12.26
N ARG A 60 19.36 10.79 11.38
CA ARG A 60 20.40 11.79 11.67
C ARG A 60 20.15 12.57 12.96
N PRO A 61 18.93 13.04 13.30
CA PRO A 61 18.67 13.76 14.55
C PRO A 61 18.89 12.91 15.82
N HIS A 62 18.89 11.58 15.68
CA HIS A 62 18.81 10.65 16.81
C HIS A 62 20.11 9.88 17.06
N ILE A 63 20.75 9.43 15.98
CA ILE A 63 21.94 8.58 16.04
C ILE A 63 23.06 9.06 15.12
N GLY A 64 22.84 10.12 14.34
CA GLY A 64 23.79 10.60 13.33
C GLY A 64 23.98 9.57 12.22
N THR A 65 25.23 9.25 11.90
CA THR A 65 25.61 8.26 10.88
C THR A 65 25.97 6.89 11.48
N ARG A 66 25.66 6.66 12.76
CA ARG A 66 26.03 5.43 13.49
C ARG A 66 25.08 4.27 13.21
N TYR A 67 24.92 3.93 11.94
CA TYR A 67 24.13 2.79 11.49
C TYR A 67 24.72 2.20 10.22
N ALA A 68 24.49 0.91 9.99
CA ALA A 68 24.74 0.26 8.71
C ALA A 68 23.40 0.09 7.99
N LEU A 69 23.33 0.53 6.73
CA LEU A 69 22.16 0.32 5.89
C LEU A 69 22.38 -0.90 4.99
N HIS A 70 21.51 -1.88 5.12
CA HIS A 70 21.47 -3.04 4.24
C HIS A 70 20.17 -3.03 3.44
N THR A 71 20.28 -3.04 2.10
CA THR A 71 19.11 -3.01 1.22
C THR A 71 18.84 -4.41 0.66
N LEU A 72 17.63 -4.92 0.89
CA LEU A 72 17.18 -6.18 0.32
C LEU A 72 16.61 -5.96 -1.08
N THR A 73 17.26 -6.53 -2.09
CA THR A 73 16.91 -6.32 -3.50
C THR A 73 16.08 -7.47 -4.09
N VAL A 74 15.79 -8.52 -3.32
CA VAL A 74 15.02 -9.68 -3.80
C VAL A 74 13.65 -9.71 -3.14
N SER A 75 12.59 -9.71 -3.94
CA SER A 75 11.22 -9.88 -3.48
C SER A 75 10.77 -11.33 -3.65
N TYR A 76 10.27 -11.89 -2.56
CA TYR A 76 9.68 -13.24 -2.51
C TYR A 76 8.15 -13.19 -2.44
N ARG A 77 7.55 -12.01 -2.31
CA ARG A 77 6.13 -11.83 -2.02
C ARG A 77 5.30 -11.69 -3.30
N SER A 78 5.66 -10.71 -4.12
CA SER A 78 4.93 -10.34 -5.35
C SER A 78 5.63 -10.88 -6.60
N THR A 79 4.89 -10.91 -7.70
CA THR A 79 5.39 -11.37 -9.00
C THR A 79 6.23 -10.31 -9.71
N HIS A 80 7.05 -10.75 -10.64
CA HIS A 80 7.83 -9.88 -11.52
C HIS A 80 6.93 -8.91 -12.30
N GLU A 81 5.78 -9.38 -12.76
CA GLU A 81 4.86 -8.62 -13.59
C GLU A 81 4.19 -7.49 -12.79
N ILE A 82 3.80 -7.75 -11.54
CA ILE A 82 3.27 -6.72 -10.63
C ILE A 82 4.34 -5.66 -10.34
N LEU A 83 5.57 -6.08 -9.96
CA LEU A 83 6.64 -5.13 -9.66
C LEU A 83 7.06 -4.31 -10.88
N SER A 84 6.97 -4.89 -12.07
CA SER A 84 7.26 -4.19 -13.33
C SER A 84 6.20 -3.14 -13.65
N ALA A 85 4.92 -3.45 -13.46
CA ALA A 85 3.82 -2.51 -13.68
C ALA A 85 3.91 -1.27 -12.77
N VAL A 86 4.31 -1.45 -11.51
CA VAL A 86 4.43 -0.34 -10.55
C VAL A 86 5.77 0.40 -10.59
N ARG A 87 6.70 -0.01 -11.45
CA ARG A 87 8.08 0.49 -11.45
C ARG A 87 8.16 2.01 -11.68
N ALA A 88 7.38 2.51 -12.64
CA ALA A 88 7.36 3.94 -12.95
C ALA A 88 6.82 4.77 -11.77
N LEU A 89 5.79 4.28 -11.10
CA LEU A 89 5.24 4.91 -9.89
C LEU A 89 6.29 4.91 -8.76
N ARG A 90 6.94 3.77 -8.51
CA ARG A 90 8.01 3.65 -7.51
C ARG A 90 9.13 4.67 -7.73
N THR A 91 9.58 4.84 -8.97
CA THR A 91 10.65 5.79 -9.29
C THR A 91 10.28 7.25 -8.98
N ARG A 92 8.99 7.62 -9.09
CA ARG A 92 8.53 8.97 -8.73
C ARG A 92 8.47 9.18 -7.21
N ILE A 93 7.94 8.21 -6.47
CA ILE A 93 7.68 8.37 -5.02
C ILE A 93 8.90 8.12 -4.12
N ALA A 94 9.87 7.35 -4.61
CA ALA A 94 11.11 6.98 -3.91
C ALA A 94 12.30 6.95 -4.89
N PRO A 95 12.74 8.13 -5.38
CA PRO A 95 13.87 8.21 -6.30
C PRO A 95 15.15 7.67 -5.65
N GLY A 96 16.08 7.16 -6.46
CA GLY A 96 17.38 6.67 -5.99
C GLY A 96 17.37 5.28 -5.35
N HIS A 97 16.22 4.64 -5.16
CA HIS A 97 16.12 3.30 -4.60
C HIS A 97 16.13 2.24 -5.71
N ALA A 98 17.09 1.31 -5.66
CA ALA A 98 17.17 0.21 -6.60
C ALA A 98 15.87 -0.62 -6.59
N PRO A 99 15.28 -0.97 -7.75
CA PRO A 99 14.08 -1.76 -7.80
C PRO A 99 14.34 -3.17 -7.28
N SER A 100 13.34 -3.73 -6.58
CA SER A 100 13.40 -5.12 -6.11
C SER A 100 13.18 -6.07 -7.29
N ARG A 101 13.99 -7.12 -7.38
CA ARG A 101 13.84 -8.24 -8.32
C ARG A 101 12.95 -9.31 -7.70
N ALA A 102 11.81 -9.59 -8.31
CA ALA A 102 10.98 -10.73 -7.91
C ALA A 102 11.60 -12.06 -8.37
N LEU A 103 11.39 -13.12 -7.58
CA LEU A 103 11.67 -14.50 -8.01
C LEU A 103 10.45 -15.22 -8.57
N ARG A 104 9.24 -14.73 -8.27
CA ARG A 104 7.97 -15.31 -8.71
C ARG A 104 7.52 -14.67 -10.02
N HIS A 105 6.88 -15.48 -10.85
CA HIS A 105 6.17 -15.03 -12.06
C HIS A 105 4.68 -15.34 -11.92
N GLY A 106 3.86 -14.50 -12.55
CA GLY A 106 2.41 -14.66 -12.62
C GLY A 106 1.85 -14.01 -13.88
N PRO A 107 0.52 -13.88 -13.99
CA PRO A 107 -0.07 -13.17 -15.11
C PRO A 107 0.28 -11.68 -15.08
N VAL A 108 0.29 -11.07 -16.25
CA VAL A 108 0.39 -9.61 -16.40
C VAL A 108 -0.82 -8.96 -15.70
N PRO A 109 -0.63 -7.88 -14.93
CA PRO A 109 -1.75 -7.13 -14.36
C PRO A 109 -2.76 -6.73 -15.43
N ARG A 110 -4.05 -6.96 -15.14
CA ARG A 110 -5.13 -6.64 -16.08
C ARG A 110 -5.70 -5.27 -15.75
N GLU A 111 -6.16 -4.57 -16.78
CA GLU A 111 -6.84 -3.29 -16.64
C GLU A 111 -8.17 -3.34 -17.39
N PHE A 112 -9.22 -2.78 -16.79
CA PHE A 112 -10.52 -2.67 -17.41
C PHE A 112 -11.25 -1.43 -16.91
N THR A 113 -12.36 -1.09 -17.56
CA THR A 113 -13.10 0.14 -17.31
C THR A 113 -14.57 -0.18 -17.10
N ALA A 114 -15.21 0.49 -16.15
CA ALA A 114 -16.65 0.42 -15.95
C ALA A 114 -17.22 1.81 -15.64
N GLY A 115 -18.43 2.09 -16.10
CA GLY A 115 -19.14 3.31 -15.72
C GLY A 115 -19.43 3.33 -14.22
N ALA A 116 -19.59 4.53 -13.64
CA ALA A 116 -19.84 4.69 -12.21
C ALA A 116 -21.11 3.93 -11.73
N ASP A 117 -22.13 3.85 -12.59
CA ASP A 117 -23.39 3.17 -12.30
C ASP A 117 -23.28 1.64 -12.43
N GLU A 118 -22.33 1.15 -13.22
CA GLU A 118 -22.08 -0.28 -13.49
C GLU A 118 -20.96 -0.87 -12.62
N LEU A 119 -20.29 -0.03 -11.83
CA LEU A 119 -19.09 -0.39 -11.07
C LEU A 119 -19.29 -1.63 -10.20
N ALA A 120 -20.40 -1.69 -9.44
CA ALA A 120 -20.66 -2.80 -8.53
C ALA A 120 -20.87 -4.12 -9.28
N ASP A 121 -21.60 -4.09 -10.40
CA ASP A 121 -21.90 -5.28 -11.21
C ASP A 121 -20.65 -5.78 -11.95
N ALA A 122 -19.89 -4.87 -12.56
CA ALA A 122 -18.64 -5.19 -13.23
C ALA A 122 -17.63 -5.81 -12.25
N LEU A 123 -17.49 -5.20 -11.06
CA LEU A 123 -16.63 -5.72 -10.00
C LEU A 123 -17.11 -7.08 -9.49
N ALA A 124 -18.41 -7.25 -9.25
CA ALA A 124 -18.96 -8.53 -8.80
C ALA A 124 -18.79 -9.64 -9.84
N ALA A 125 -18.85 -9.33 -11.14
CA ALA A 125 -18.55 -10.27 -12.22
C ALA A 125 -17.07 -10.69 -12.21
N GLU A 126 -16.15 -9.73 -12.11
CA GLU A 126 -14.71 -9.98 -12.04
C GLU A 126 -14.34 -10.82 -10.81
N LEU A 127 -14.85 -10.47 -9.62
CA LEU A 127 -14.60 -11.23 -8.39
C LEU A 127 -15.12 -12.66 -8.47
N ARG A 128 -16.30 -12.88 -9.07
CA ARG A 128 -16.83 -14.23 -9.31
C ARG A 128 -15.92 -15.03 -10.25
N SER A 129 -15.46 -14.41 -11.34
CA SER A 129 -14.55 -15.05 -12.28
C SER A 129 -13.25 -15.47 -11.61
N GLN A 130 -12.64 -14.58 -10.81
CA GLN A 130 -11.42 -14.87 -10.04
C GLN A 130 -11.63 -16.02 -9.04
N ALA A 131 -12.72 -15.97 -8.27
CA ALA A 131 -13.03 -17.00 -7.27
C ALA A 131 -13.27 -18.38 -7.90
N SER A 132 -13.93 -18.43 -9.07
CA SER A 132 -14.14 -19.68 -9.81
C SER A 132 -12.85 -20.23 -10.43
N ALA A 133 -12.00 -19.35 -10.99
CA ALA A 133 -10.73 -19.75 -11.60
C ALA A 133 -9.66 -20.15 -10.56
N HIS A 134 -9.73 -19.55 -9.37
CA HIS A 134 -8.75 -19.75 -8.30
C HIS A 134 -9.44 -19.95 -6.94
N PRO A 135 -10.05 -21.12 -6.70
CA PRO A 135 -10.72 -21.42 -5.44
C PRO A 135 -9.75 -21.35 -4.26
N GLY A 136 -10.14 -20.67 -3.19
CA GLY A 136 -9.36 -20.56 -1.94
C GLY A 136 -8.35 -19.41 -1.90
N ASP A 137 -8.11 -18.71 -3.01
CA ASP A 137 -7.28 -17.51 -3.01
C ASP A 137 -7.98 -16.35 -2.27
N LEU A 138 -7.22 -15.60 -1.46
CA LEU A 138 -7.69 -14.42 -0.76
C LEU A 138 -7.86 -13.25 -1.76
N LEU A 139 -9.11 -12.83 -1.97
CA LEU A 139 -9.47 -11.71 -2.84
C LEU A 139 -9.68 -10.44 -2.03
N ALA A 140 -9.13 -9.32 -2.50
CA ALA A 140 -9.42 -8.00 -1.96
C ALA A 140 -9.73 -6.97 -3.04
N VAL A 141 -10.51 -5.97 -2.63
CA VAL A 141 -10.77 -4.76 -3.40
C VAL A 141 -10.19 -3.59 -2.62
N VAL A 142 -9.21 -2.90 -3.21
CA VAL A 142 -8.59 -1.72 -2.60
C VAL A 142 -9.05 -0.46 -3.34
N CYS A 143 -9.55 0.52 -2.59
CA CYS A 143 -10.15 1.72 -3.17
C CYS A 143 -10.03 2.92 -2.21
N ALA A 144 -10.42 4.11 -2.67
CA ALA A 144 -10.55 5.26 -1.79
C ALA A 144 -11.58 5.01 -0.67
N ASP A 145 -11.38 5.62 0.49
CA ASP A 145 -12.20 5.42 1.69
C ASP A 145 -13.71 5.68 1.45
N THR A 146 -14.03 6.69 0.64
CA THR A 146 -15.39 7.02 0.20
C THR A 146 -16.03 5.92 -0.63
N THR A 147 -15.26 5.36 -1.57
CA THR A 147 -15.70 4.27 -2.46
C THR A 147 -15.84 2.96 -1.70
N ALA A 148 -14.98 2.69 -0.70
CA ALA A 148 -15.07 1.48 0.13
C ALA A 148 -16.45 1.35 0.80
N ALA A 149 -16.96 2.43 1.40
CA ALA A 149 -18.28 2.42 2.03
C ALA A 149 -19.41 2.11 1.03
N ARG A 150 -19.35 2.68 -0.18
CA ARG A 150 -20.33 2.43 -1.25
C ARG A 150 -20.31 0.98 -1.72
N LEU A 151 -19.13 0.41 -1.91
CA LEU A 151 -18.97 -0.98 -2.36
C LEU A 151 -19.45 -1.98 -1.29
N THR A 152 -19.18 -1.70 -0.01
CA THR A 152 -19.73 -2.49 1.10
C THR A 152 -21.25 -2.43 1.13
N ALA A 153 -21.85 -1.24 0.95
CA ALA A 153 -23.30 -1.10 0.87
C ALA A 153 -23.91 -1.85 -0.33
N ALA A 154 -23.16 -2.00 -1.43
CA ALA A 154 -23.53 -2.80 -2.59
C ALA A 154 -23.27 -4.32 -2.41
N GLY A 155 -22.79 -4.77 -1.24
CA GLY A 155 -22.58 -6.19 -0.91
C GLY A 155 -21.32 -6.82 -1.50
N ILE A 156 -20.33 -6.01 -1.91
CA ILE A 156 -19.06 -6.52 -2.45
C ILE A 156 -18.23 -7.25 -1.39
N ASP A 157 -18.38 -6.87 -0.12
CA ASP A 157 -17.73 -7.47 1.04
C ASP A 157 -18.09 -8.95 1.27
N GLN A 158 -19.20 -9.41 0.69
CA GLN A 158 -19.60 -10.82 0.68
C GLN A 158 -18.76 -11.68 -0.28
N ARG A 159 -18.02 -11.06 -1.20
CA ARG A 159 -17.26 -11.75 -2.26
C ARG A 159 -15.75 -11.58 -2.12
N ALA A 160 -15.31 -10.45 -1.56
CA ALA A 160 -13.91 -10.12 -1.36
C ALA A 160 -13.77 -9.16 -0.18
N ARG A 161 -12.57 -9.09 0.40
CA ARG A 161 -12.29 -8.08 1.44
C ARG A 161 -12.26 -6.68 0.80
N VAL A 162 -13.21 -5.82 1.15
CA VAL A 162 -13.15 -4.40 0.78
C VAL A 162 -12.23 -3.67 1.76
N VAL A 163 -11.19 -3.03 1.24
CA VAL A 163 -10.13 -2.38 2.01
C VAL A 163 -9.99 -0.93 1.55
N PRO A 164 -10.32 0.06 2.41
CA PRO A 164 -9.91 1.43 2.20
C PRO A 164 -8.39 1.51 2.07
N VAL A 165 -7.88 2.31 1.12
CA VAL A 165 -6.43 2.41 0.88
C VAL A 165 -5.66 2.89 2.12
N SER A 166 -6.32 3.70 2.97
CA SER A 166 -5.79 4.15 4.27
C SER A 166 -5.48 2.99 5.23
N GLN A 167 -6.13 1.84 5.05
CA GLN A 167 -6.02 0.63 5.88
C GLN A 167 -5.31 -0.52 5.15
N ALA A 168 -4.82 -0.32 3.94
CA ALA A 168 -4.21 -1.39 3.14
C ALA A 168 -2.83 -1.83 3.63
N ARG A 169 -2.11 -0.98 4.37
CA ARG A 169 -0.74 -1.24 4.85
C ARG A 169 -0.69 -2.47 5.76
N GLY A 170 0.36 -3.27 5.61
CA GLY A 170 0.53 -4.51 6.38
C GLY A 170 -0.39 -5.67 5.97
N LEU A 171 -1.36 -5.46 5.08
CA LEU A 171 -2.20 -6.52 4.54
C LEU A 171 -1.56 -7.14 3.29
N GLU A 172 -1.96 -8.36 2.95
CA GLU A 172 -1.55 -9.07 1.74
C GLU A 172 -2.68 -9.95 1.24
N PHE A 173 -2.83 -10.05 -0.08
CA PHE A 173 -3.88 -10.83 -0.73
C PHE A 173 -3.32 -11.54 -1.96
N ASP A 174 -3.90 -12.70 -2.28
CA ASP A 174 -3.53 -13.46 -3.47
C ASP A 174 -3.88 -12.69 -4.74
N ALA A 175 -5.09 -12.12 -4.79
CA ALA A 175 -5.50 -11.22 -5.85
C ALA A 175 -6.10 -9.93 -5.31
N VAL A 176 -5.73 -8.81 -5.94
CA VAL A 176 -6.25 -7.48 -5.60
C VAL A 176 -6.86 -6.83 -6.83
N VAL A 177 -8.06 -6.27 -6.66
CA VAL A 177 -8.65 -5.32 -7.60
C VAL A 177 -8.51 -3.91 -7.04
N VAL A 178 -7.74 -3.04 -7.70
CA VAL A 178 -7.62 -1.63 -7.33
C VAL A 178 -8.66 -0.82 -8.09
N ILE A 179 -9.51 -0.09 -7.38
CA ILE A 179 -10.56 0.74 -7.96
C ILE A 179 -10.08 2.17 -8.10
N ASP A 180 -10.27 2.70 -9.30
CA ASP A 180 -10.02 4.07 -9.73
C ASP A 180 -8.74 4.69 -9.15
N PRO A 181 -7.55 4.28 -9.62
CA PRO A 181 -6.28 4.86 -9.18
C PRO A 181 -6.23 6.39 -9.12
N PRO A 182 -6.82 7.14 -10.07
CA PRO A 182 -6.89 8.60 -9.96
C PRO A 182 -7.62 9.10 -8.71
N GLU A 183 -8.71 8.46 -8.28
CA GLU A 183 -9.42 8.80 -7.04
C GLU A 183 -8.51 8.61 -5.82
N ILE A 184 -7.78 7.49 -5.76
CA ILE A 184 -6.81 7.21 -4.68
C ILE A 184 -5.73 8.29 -4.63
N VAL A 185 -5.17 8.67 -5.80
CA VAL A 185 -4.13 9.70 -5.87
C VAL A 185 -4.66 11.07 -5.47
N ALA A 186 -5.88 11.42 -5.88
CA ALA A 186 -6.50 12.71 -5.59
C ALA A 186 -6.99 12.84 -4.14
N ALA A 187 -7.22 11.73 -3.44
CA ALA A 187 -7.77 11.73 -2.08
C ALA A 187 -6.89 12.48 -1.07
N ARG A 188 -5.56 12.53 -1.28
CA ARG A 188 -4.64 13.28 -0.40
C ARG A 188 -3.28 13.57 -1.05
N PRO A 189 -2.49 14.53 -0.52
CA PRO A 189 -1.18 14.90 -1.10
C PRO A 189 -0.17 13.75 -1.29
N ALA A 190 -0.21 12.72 -0.43
CA ALA A 190 0.65 11.54 -0.52
C ALA A 190 0.04 10.38 -1.35
N GLY A 191 -1.01 10.64 -2.13
CA GLY A 191 -1.83 9.60 -2.77
C GLY A 191 -1.09 8.68 -3.75
N GLU A 192 0.01 9.12 -4.37
CA GLU A 192 0.85 8.23 -5.19
C GLU A 192 1.48 7.09 -4.37
N ARG A 193 1.86 7.34 -3.12
CA ARG A 193 2.38 6.28 -2.22
C ARG A 193 1.29 5.31 -1.83
N ASP A 194 0.07 5.78 -1.65
CA ASP A 194 -1.08 4.94 -1.34
C ASP A 194 -1.47 4.04 -2.49
N LEU A 195 -1.43 4.59 -3.70
CA LEU A 195 -1.59 3.79 -4.90
C LEU A 195 -0.49 2.72 -4.98
N TYR A 196 0.77 3.07 -4.68
CA TYR A 196 1.85 2.09 -4.66
C TYR A 196 1.63 1.00 -3.60
N VAL A 197 1.18 1.36 -2.39
CA VAL A 197 0.80 0.40 -1.36
C VAL A 197 -0.31 -0.52 -1.88
N ALA A 198 -1.39 0.04 -2.43
CA ALA A 198 -2.53 -0.71 -2.96
C ALA A 198 -2.11 -1.73 -4.03
N LEU A 199 -1.34 -1.30 -5.04
CA LEU A 199 -0.91 -2.15 -6.15
C LEU A 199 0.06 -3.26 -5.69
N THR A 200 0.81 -3.03 -4.61
CA THR A 200 1.78 -3.99 -4.05
C THR A 200 1.18 -4.93 -3.00
N ARG A 201 -0.12 -4.83 -2.70
CA ARG A 201 -0.81 -5.79 -1.80
C ARG A 201 -1.06 -7.15 -2.45
N ALA A 202 -1.03 -7.21 -3.78
CA ALA A 202 -1.18 -8.45 -4.53
C ALA A 202 0.11 -9.29 -4.50
N THR A 203 -0.05 -10.57 -4.17
CA THR A 203 1.06 -11.55 -4.18
C THR A 203 1.07 -12.39 -5.46
N LYS A 204 -0.09 -12.65 -6.08
CA LYS A 204 -0.22 -13.47 -7.30
C LYS A 204 -0.80 -12.70 -8.49
N ARG A 205 -1.91 -11.97 -8.30
CA ARG A 205 -2.66 -11.34 -9.40
C ARG A 205 -3.11 -9.93 -9.05
N LEU A 206 -3.03 -9.03 -10.02
CA LEU A 206 -3.44 -7.63 -9.88
C LEU A 206 -4.39 -7.26 -11.02
N CYS A 207 -5.46 -6.58 -10.66
CA CYS A 207 -6.42 -6.02 -11.59
C CYS A 207 -6.68 -4.56 -11.24
N THR A 208 -6.80 -3.69 -12.24
CA THR A 208 -7.15 -2.28 -12.06
C THR A 208 -8.45 -1.99 -12.78
N LEU A 209 -9.44 -1.47 -12.05
CA LEU A 209 -10.73 -1.06 -12.59
C LEU A 209 -10.77 0.48 -12.61
N HIS A 210 -10.78 1.06 -13.80
CA HIS A 210 -10.89 2.50 -14.00
C HIS A 210 -12.35 2.95 -14.07
N VAL A 211 -12.67 4.07 -13.40
CA VAL A 211 -14.02 4.64 -13.38
C VAL A 211 -13.98 6.04 -14.01
N PRO A 212 -14.13 6.15 -15.35
CA PRO A 212 -14.05 7.43 -16.01
C PRO A 212 -15.14 8.38 -15.50
N PRO A 213 -14.86 9.69 -15.41
CA PRO A 213 -15.85 10.66 -15.02
C PRO A 213 -17.03 10.62 -15.98
N ARG A 214 -18.25 10.77 -15.45
CA ARG A 214 -19.45 10.79 -16.28
C ARG A 214 -19.31 11.94 -17.30
N PRO A 215 -19.47 11.67 -18.62
CA PRO A 215 -19.37 12.73 -19.61
C PRO A 215 -20.41 13.83 -19.30
N ALA A 216 -19.94 15.08 -19.29
CA ALA A 216 -20.81 16.24 -19.07
C ALA A 216 -21.86 16.29 -20.18
N GLY A 217 -23.12 16.01 -19.85
CA GLY A 217 -24.24 16.04 -20.80
C GLY A 217 -25.18 14.84 -20.79
N ALA A 218 -24.86 13.75 -20.10
CA ALA A 218 -25.78 12.62 -19.93
C ALA A 218 -26.87 12.96 -18.88
N HIS A 219 -27.84 13.78 -19.27
CA HIS A 219 -29.13 13.82 -18.58
C HIS A 219 -29.82 12.47 -18.77
N HIS A 220 -30.26 11.86 -17.67
CA HIS A 220 -31.14 10.70 -17.70
C HIS A 220 -32.38 11.05 -18.54
N ALA A 221 -32.47 10.50 -19.75
CA ALA A 221 -33.75 10.35 -20.42
C ALA A 221 -34.46 9.20 -19.72
N SER A 222 -35.19 9.51 -18.65
CA SER A 222 -36.17 8.60 -18.07
C SER A 222 -37.29 8.39 -19.11
N HIS A 223 -37.48 7.16 -19.54
CA HIS A 223 -38.66 6.70 -20.24
C HIS A 223 -39.54 5.87 -19.30
#